data_AF-W2ST05-F1
#
_entry.id   AF-W2ST05-F1
#
_cell.length_a   1.000
_cell.length_b   1.000
_cell.length_c   1.000
_cell.angle_alpha   90.00
_cell.angle_beta   90.00
_cell.angle_gamma   90.00
#
_symmetry.space_group_name_H-M   'P 1'
#
loop_
_entity.id
_entity.type
_entity.pdbx_description
1 polymer ?
#
loop_
_entity_poly.entity_id
_entity_poly.type
_entity_poly.pdbx_seq_one_letter_code
_entity_poly.pdbx_strand_id
1 'polypeptide(L)'
;ECPRNEQLSRCGTACEPSCLRPAPEVCIEECFLDGCRCKPGFFRNFRNECVRSCAGEPCGPNMERLGCGLPESCEPVCTPVKN
;
A
#
# COMPACT_ATOMS: atom_id res chain seq x y z
N GLU A 1 -13.76 -9.07 -14.05
CA GLU A 1 -13.82 -9.28 -12.58
C GLU A 1 -12.54 -8.79 -11.93
N CYS A 2 -12.57 -8.44 -10.65
CA CYS A 2 -11.36 -8.02 -9.92
C CYS A 2 -10.62 -9.22 -9.33
N PRO A 3 -9.28 -9.14 -9.19
CA PRO A 3 -8.49 -10.16 -8.53
C PRO A 3 -8.86 -10.37 -7.06
N ARG A 4 -8.22 -11.37 -6.44
CA ARG A 4 -8.46 -11.72 -5.04
C ARG A 4 -8.17 -10.53 -4.13
N ASN A 5 -9.09 -10.30 -3.19
CA ASN A 5 -9.05 -9.20 -2.21
C ASN A 5 -9.15 -7.79 -2.82
N GLU A 6 -9.59 -7.70 -4.07
CA GLU A 6 -9.91 -6.44 -4.72
C GLU A 6 -11.43 -6.27 -4.91
N GLN A 7 -11.88 -5.03 -5.02
CA GLN A 7 -13.24 -4.65 -5.36
C GLN A 7 -13.22 -3.61 -6.47
N LEU A 8 -14.24 -3.65 -7.33
CA LEU A 8 -14.43 -2.61 -8.32
C LEU A 8 -14.77 -1.31 -7.59
N SER A 9 -13.94 -0.30 -7.78
CA SER A 9 -14.19 1.04 -7.28
C SER A 9 -14.45 1.96 -8.46
N ARG A 10 -15.59 2.65 -8.42
CA ARG A 10 -15.98 3.69 -9.39
C ARG A 10 -15.50 5.08 -8.99
N CYS A 11 -15.04 5.21 -7.76
CA CYS A 11 -14.51 6.43 -7.20
C CYS A 11 -13.67 6.08 -5.98
N GLY A 12 -12.38 6.39 -6.02
CA GLY A 12 -11.55 6.24 -4.84
C GLY A 12 -10.37 7.18 -4.87
N THR A 13 -9.85 7.45 -3.69
CA THR A 13 -8.70 8.32 -3.43
C THR A 13 -7.50 7.94 -4.30
N ALA A 14 -6.67 8.89 -4.73
CA ALA A 14 -5.50 8.54 -5.55
C ALA A 14 -4.51 7.61 -4.82
N CYS A 15 -4.48 7.62 -3.49
CA CYS A 15 -3.63 6.72 -2.73
C CYS A 15 -4.42 5.65 -1.97
N GLU A 16 -4.32 4.45 -2.52
CA GLU A 16 -4.68 3.22 -1.85
C GLU A 16 -3.55 2.78 -0.91
N PRO A 17 -3.86 2.23 0.28
CA PRO A 17 -2.89 1.64 1.19
C PRO A 17 -1.96 0.63 0.49
N SER A 18 -0.67 0.70 0.78
CA SER A 18 0.33 -0.21 0.21
C SER A 18 1.34 -0.67 1.24
N CYS A 19 2.05 -1.76 0.96
CA CYS A 19 3.13 -2.20 1.84
C CYS A 19 4.38 -1.32 1.81
N LEU A 20 4.41 -0.35 0.88
CA LEU A 20 5.36 0.75 0.86
C LEU A 20 4.92 1.88 1.80
N ARG A 21 3.62 2.22 1.78
CA ARG A 21 3.00 3.26 2.59
C ARG A 21 1.62 2.78 3.07
N PRO A 22 1.53 2.16 4.25
CA PRO A 22 0.27 1.58 4.76
C PRO A 22 -0.77 2.65 5.07
N ALA A 23 -0.36 3.78 5.66
CA ALA A 23 -1.19 4.94 5.92
C ALA A 23 -0.73 6.14 5.09
N PRO A 24 -1.29 6.37 3.89
CA PRO A 24 -1.02 7.59 3.15
C PRO A 24 -1.70 8.80 3.82
N GLU A 25 -0.92 9.78 4.28
CA GLU A 25 -1.40 10.95 5.03
C GLU A 25 -2.15 11.98 4.17
N VAL A 26 -1.76 12.13 2.91
CA VAL A 26 -2.36 13.10 1.97
C VAL A 26 -2.76 12.37 0.70
N CYS A 27 -4.07 12.26 0.48
CA CYS A 27 -4.63 11.78 -0.77
C CYS A 27 -5.57 12.81 -1.36
N ILE A 28 -5.42 13.04 -2.65
CA ILE A 28 -6.41 13.77 -3.44
C ILE A 28 -7.68 12.91 -3.54
N GLU A 29 -8.79 13.48 -3.06
CA GLU A 29 -10.14 12.92 -3.12
C GLU A 29 -10.77 13.16 -4.50
N GLU A 30 -9.99 13.05 -5.57
CA GLU A 30 -10.53 13.20 -6.91
C GLU A 30 -10.74 11.80 -7.51
N CYS A 31 -11.85 11.68 -8.23
CA CYS A 31 -12.37 10.43 -8.75
C CYS A 31 -11.55 9.98 -9.98
N PHE A 32 -10.29 9.61 -9.76
CA PHE A 32 -9.33 9.49 -10.85
C PHE A 32 -9.42 8.20 -11.67
N LEU A 33 -9.90 7.11 -11.09
CA LEU A 33 -9.74 5.79 -11.70
C LEU A 33 -10.91 4.86 -11.37
N ASP A 34 -11.69 4.54 -12.39
CA ASP A 34 -12.48 3.31 -12.47
C ASP A 34 -11.50 2.12 -12.51
N GLY A 35 -11.59 1.21 -11.55
CA GLY A 35 -10.69 0.06 -11.51
C GLY A 35 -10.79 -0.80 -10.26
N CYS A 36 -10.02 -1.87 -10.23
CA CYS A 36 -9.93 -2.75 -9.08
C CYS A 36 -8.99 -2.15 -8.04
N ARG A 37 -9.44 -2.16 -6.78
CA ARG A 37 -8.69 -1.64 -5.62
C ARG A 37 -8.76 -2.64 -4.49
N CYS A 38 -7.72 -2.69 -3.66
CA CYS A 38 -7.73 -3.46 -2.43
C CYS A 38 -8.96 -3.11 -1.60
N LYS A 39 -9.62 -4.16 -1.10
CA LYS A 39 -10.71 -4.03 -0.14
C LYS A 39 -10.19 -3.33 1.13
N PRO A 40 -11.07 -2.65 1.90
CA PRO A 40 -10.69 -2.07 3.18
C PRO A 40 -9.95 -3.07 4.08
N GLY A 41 -8.84 -2.65 4.67
CA GLY A 41 -7.97 -3.50 5.52
C GLY A 41 -6.98 -4.38 4.75
N PHE A 42 -6.87 -4.24 3.43
CA PHE A 42 -5.83 -4.85 2.61
C PHE A 42 -4.86 -3.78 2.07
N PHE A 43 -3.63 -4.20 1.83
CA PHE A 43 -2.54 -3.37 1.34
C PHE A 43 -2.01 -3.93 0.04
N ARG A 44 -1.73 -3.07 -0.93
CA ARG A 44 -1.08 -3.48 -2.17
C ARG A 44 0.41 -3.75 -1.94
N ASN A 45 0.87 -4.97 -2.20
CA ASN A 45 2.28 -5.34 -2.13
C ASN A 45 3.03 -4.95 -3.42
N PHE A 46 4.35 -5.17 -3.45
CA PHE A 46 5.19 -4.90 -4.61
C PHE A 46 4.91 -5.82 -5.82
N ARG A 47 4.23 -6.96 -5.60
CA ARG A 47 3.79 -7.89 -6.65
C ARG A 47 2.43 -7.52 -7.25
N ASN A 48 1.88 -6.36 -6.88
CA ASN A 48 0.57 -5.88 -7.30
C ASN A 48 -0.59 -6.77 -6.81
N GLU A 49 -0.44 -7.37 -5.62
CA GLU A 49 -1.46 -8.19 -4.96
C GLU A 49 -1.93 -7.52 -3.66
N CYS A 50 -3.22 -7.68 -3.36
CA CYS A 50 -3.82 -7.18 -2.12
C CYS A 50 -3.67 -8.19 -0.97
N VAL A 51 -2.84 -7.85 0.01
CA VAL A 51 -2.51 -8.71 1.16
C VAL A 51 -3.04 -8.13 2.48
N ARG A 52 -3.27 -8.99 3.47
CA ARG A 52 -3.76 -8.58 4.80
C ARG A 52 -2.64 -8.00 5.69
N SER A 53 -1.39 -8.38 5.45
CA SER A 53 -0.24 -7.93 6.24
C SER A 53 0.99 -7.77 5.37
N CYS A 54 1.79 -6.75 5.67
CA CYS A 54 3.02 -6.44 4.95
C CYS A 54 4.27 -7.09 5.56
N ALA A 55 4.16 -7.71 6.74
CA ALA A 55 5.32 -8.22 7.49
C ALA A 55 6.16 -9.25 6.70
N GLY A 56 5.51 -10.07 5.87
CA GLY A 56 6.18 -11.06 5.02
C GLY A 56 6.38 -10.62 3.57
N GLU A 57 5.98 -9.40 3.21
CA GLU A 57 6.03 -8.94 1.82
C GLU A 57 7.38 -8.31 1.49
N PRO A 58 7.99 -8.70 0.34
CA PRO A 58 9.23 -8.09 -0.10
C PRO A 58 9.01 -6.61 -0.37
N CYS A 59 10.03 -5.82 -0.01
CA CYS A 59 10.15 -4.47 -0.51
C CYS A 59 10.69 -4.49 -1.96
N GLY A 60 10.57 -3.36 -2.65
CA GLY A 60 11.16 -3.21 -3.99
C GLY A 60 12.70 -3.31 -3.97
N PRO A 61 13.34 -3.27 -5.14
CA PRO A 61 14.80 -3.30 -5.25
C PRO A 61 15.46 -2.21 -4.40
N ASN A 62 16.55 -2.56 -3.69
CA ASN A 62 17.32 -1.65 -2.82
C ASN A 62 16.51 -0.98 -1.69
N MET A 63 15.45 -1.66 -1.22
CA MET A 63 14.65 -1.20 -0.09
C MET A 63 14.56 -2.28 0.99
N GLU A 64 14.54 -1.86 2.24
CA GLU A 64 14.36 -2.73 3.39
C GLU A 64 13.11 -2.33 4.19
N ARG A 65 12.48 -3.32 4.82
CA ARG A 65 11.30 -3.09 5.66
C ARG A 65 11.77 -2.67 7.04
N LEU A 66 11.59 -1.39 7.36
CA LEU A 66 11.84 -0.88 8.68
C LEU A 66 10.59 -1.08 9.53
N GLY A 67 10.74 -1.74 10.69
CA GLY A 67 9.63 -1.95 11.63
C GLY A 67 9.06 -0.64 12.21
N CYS A 68 9.85 0.44 12.19
CA CYS A 68 9.49 1.76 12.68
C CYS A 68 10.08 2.86 11.76
N GLY A 69 9.42 3.18 10.64
CA GLY A 69 10.04 4.06 9.63
C GLY A 69 9.34 5.39 9.34
N LEU A 70 8.16 5.64 9.90
CA LEU A 70 7.53 6.96 9.89
C LEU A 70 7.70 7.62 11.27
N PRO A 71 8.02 8.93 11.33
CA PRO A 71 8.20 9.64 12.59
C PRO A 71 6.90 9.75 13.41
N GLU A 72 5.73 9.58 12.77
CA GLU A 72 4.43 9.78 13.41
C GLU A 72 3.69 8.48 13.76
N SER A 73 4.13 7.33 13.24
CA SER A 73 3.58 6.02 13.61
C SER A 73 4.62 4.92 13.39
N CYS A 74 4.72 4.00 14.35
CA CYS A 74 5.60 2.81 14.29
C CYS A 74 5.05 1.78 13.27
N GLU A 75 4.72 2.24 12.08
CA GLU A 75 4.19 1.43 11.00
C GLU A 75 5.34 0.87 10.16
N PRO A 76 5.22 -0.40 9.72
CA PRO A 76 6.22 -1.03 8.89
C PRO A 76 6.21 -0.40 7.50
N VAL A 77 7.30 0.26 7.13
CA VAL A 77 7.45 0.92 5.82
C VAL A 77 8.69 0.42 5.10
N CYS A 78 8.67 0.43 3.77
CA CYS A 78 9.85 0.14 2.96
C CYS A 78 10.65 1.43 2.80
N THR A 79 11.93 1.42 3.19
CA THR A 79 12.84 2.57 3.05
C THR A 79 14.06 2.18 2.21
N PRO A 80 14.70 3.13 1.50
CA PRO A 80 15.97 2.86 0.84
C PRO A 80 17.02 2.37 1.84
N VAL A 81 17.78 1.36 1.46
CA VAL A 81 18.92 0.88 2.25
C VAL A 81 19.94 2.00 2.36
N LYS A 82 20.32 2.37 3.60
CA LYS A 82 21.41 3.34 3.83
C LYS A 82 22.75 2.61 3.76
N ASN A 83 23.60 3.03 2.82
CA ASN A 83 24.98 2.56 2.70
C ASN A 83 25.92 3.30 3.65
#